data_AF-E8R572-F1
#
_entry.id   AF-E8R572-F1
#
_cell.length_a   1.000
_cell.length_b   1.000
_cell.length_c   1.000
_cell.angle_alpha   90.00
_cell.angle_beta   90.00
_cell.angle_gamma   90.00
#
_symmetry.space_group_name_H-M   'P 1'
#
loop_
_entity.id
_entity.type
_entity.pdbx_description
1 polymer ?
#
loop_
_entity_poly.entity_id
_entity_poly.type
_entity_poly.pdbx_seq_one_letter_code
_entity_poly.pdbx_strand_id
1 'polypeptide(L)'
;MGKGGSLMATPEPMTAAESWRLSKSRARVATGERERDDVLVSGWIVDSWLEGCLTAPRRLVLQVAPRNRWGPLWIVEASPSLVSDRSWLEDLGENLCHGSLVDAVGRTDRTGTVVATSLKLVR
;
A
#
# COMPACT_ATOMS: atom_id res chain seq x y z
N MET A 1 -51.57 -43.99 -0.68
CA MET A 1 -50.19 -43.94 -0.15
C MET A 1 -49.43 -42.88 -0.94
N GLY A 2 -49.16 -41.74 -0.29
CA GLY A 2 -48.71 -40.50 -0.93
C GLY A 2 -47.23 -40.48 -1.28
N LYS A 3 -46.94 -39.83 -2.41
CA LYS A 3 -45.61 -39.53 -2.97
C LYS A 3 -44.87 -38.50 -2.11
N GLY A 4 -43.53 -38.49 -2.19
CA GLY A 4 -42.73 -37.34 -1.78
C GLY A 4 -41.24 -37.62 -1.65
N GLY A 5 -40.55 -37.86 -2.77
CA GLY A 5 -39.08 -37.89 -2.79
C GLY A 5 -38.52 -36.51 -2.48
N SER A 6 -37.69 -36.40 -1.44
CA SER A 6 -36.96 -35.18 -1.09
C SER A 6 -35.63 -35.19 -1.85
N LEU A 7 -35.59 -34.47 -2.98
CA LEU A 7 -34.35 -34.13 -3.67
C LEU A 7 -33.56 -33.18 -2.77
N MET A 8 -32.43 -33.63 -2.23
CA MET A 8 -31.43 -32.74 -1.67
C MET A 8 -30.89 -31.87 -2.80
N ALA A 9 -31.28 -30.59 -2.81
CA ALA A 9 -30.69 -29.60 -3.70
C ALA A 9 -29.22 -29.42 -3.30
N THR A 10 -28.30 -29.83 -4.17
CA THR A 10 -26.90 -29.40 -4.11
C THR A 10 -26.85 -27.88 -4.26
N PRO A 11 -26.14 -27.14 -3.40
CA PRO A 11 -26.01 -25.70 -3.56
C PRO A 11 -25.30 -25.40 -4.88
N GLU A 12 -25.88 -24.54 -5.70
CA GLU A 12 -25.30 -24.15 -6.97
C GLU A 12 -23.91 -23.52 -6.77
N PRO A 13 -22.93 -23.81 -7.66
CA PRO A 13 -21.62 -23.21 -7.55
C PRO A 13 -21.73 -21.69 -7.73
N MET A 14 -21.41 -20.97 -6.65
CA MET A 14 -21.43 -19.52 -6.59
C MET A 14 -20.55 -18.95 -7.71
N THR A 15 -21.08 -18.03 -8.51
CA THR A 15 -20.33 -17.46 -9.63
C THR A 15 -19.16 -16.62 -9.11
N ALA A 16 -18.08 -16.51 -9.89
CA ALA A 16 -16.93 -15.67 -9.53
C ALA A 16 -17.34 -14.21 -9.23
N ALA A 17 -18.39 -13.72 -9.88
CA ALA A 17 -18.95 -12.39 -9.66
C ALA A 17 -19.63 -12.24 -8.30
N GLU A 18 -20.30 -13.28 -7.81
CA GLU A 18 -20.94 -13.30 -6.49
C GLU A 18 -19.93 -13.48 -5.38
N SER A 19 -18.92 -14.33 -5.58
CA SER A 19 -17.78 -14.48 -4.67
C SER A 19 -17.01 -13.15 -4.52
N TRP A 20 -16.82 -12.43 -5.63
CA TRP A 20 -16.25 -11.08 -5.63
C TRP A 20 -17.13 -10.05 -4.90
N ARG A 21 -18.46 -10.08 -5.11
CA ARG A 21 -19.39 -9.19 -4.40
C ARG A 21 -19.44 -9.48 -2.90
N LEU A 22 -19.46 -10.74 -2.49
CA LEU A 22 -19.41 -11.13 -1.07
C LEU A 22 -18.08 -10.76 -0.43
N SER A 23 -16.96 -10.90 -1.14
CA SER A 23 -15.65 -10.42 -0.68
C SER A 23 -15.63 -8.90 -0.49
N LYS A 24 -16.25 -8.14 -1.40
CA LYS A 24 -16.46 -6.68 -1.24
C LYS A 24 -17.43 -6.32 -0.12
N SER A 25 -18.47 -7.12 0.12
CA SER A 25 -19.46 -6.89 1.19
C SER A 25 -18.87 -7.20 2.56
N ARG A 26 -18.02 -8.23 2.68
CA ARG A 26 -17.28 -8.53 3.91
C ARG A 26 -16.22 -7.46 4.21
N ALA A 27 -15.68 -6.81 3.17
CA ALA A 27 -14.86 -5.61 3.33
C ALA A 27 -15.64 -4.36 3.77
N ARG A 28 -16.99 -4.34 3.69
CA ARG A 28 -17.83 -3.19 4.09
C ARG A 28 -18.33 -3.23 5.53
N VAL A 29 -18.23 -4.37 6.23
CA VAL A 29 -18.65 -4.51 7.65
C VAL A 29 -17.45 -4.41 8.62
N ALA A 30 -16.32 -3.88 8.15
CA ALA A 30 -15.27 -3.34 9.02
C ALA A 30 -15.34 -1.81 9.04
N THR A 31 -16.55 -1.27 9.19
CA THR A 31 -16.79 0.15 9.48
C THR A 31 -16.97 0.29 10.99
N GLY A 32 -15.90 0.03 11.72
CA GLY A 32 -15.75 0.42 13.11
C GLY A 32 -14.45 1.20 13.20
N GLU A 33 -14.50 2.36 13.85
CA GLU A 33 -13.38 3.27 14.09
C GLU A 33 -12.08 2.52 14.39
N ARG A 34 -11.29 2.28 13.35
CA ARG A 34 -9.94 1.75 13.49
C ARG A 34 -9.08 2.96 13.72
N GLU A 35 -8.66 3.14 14.97
CA GLU A 35 -7.47 3.91 15.32
C GLU A 35 -6.44 3.73 14.20
N ARG A 36 -6.10 4.82 13.50
CA ARG A 36 -5.18 4.76 12.36
C ARG A 36 -3.78 4.53 12.90
N ASP A 37 -3.51 3.29 13.28
CA ASP A 37 -2.19 2.85 13.67
C ASP A 37 -1.18 3.25 12.59
N ASP A 38 -0.05 3.78 13.03
CA ASP A 38 1.04 4.10 12.13
C ASP A 38 1.57 2.78 11.52
N VAL A 39 1.75 2.79 10.21
CA VAL A 39 2.26 1.67 9.42
C VAL A 39 3.76 1.86 9.24
N LEU A 40 4.52 0.81 9.57
CA LEU A 40 5.94 0.71 9.28
C LEU A 40 6.12 0.01 7.92
N VAL A 41 6.76 0.71 6.98
CA VAL A 41 7.21 0.15 5.70
C VAL A 41 8.73 0.04 5.74
N SER A 42 9.26 -1.18 5.64
CA SER A 42 10.69 -1.45 5.55
C SER A 42 10.95 -2.29 4.30
N GLY A 43 11.78 -1.78 3.40
CA GLY A 43 11.92 -2.36 2.07
C GLY A 43 12.99 -1.73 1.19
N TRP A 44 13.11 -2.26 -0.03
CA TRP A 44 14.00 -1.71 -1.06
C TRP A 44 13.25 -0.76 -1.96
N ILE A 45 13.86 0.38 -2.27
CA ILE A 45 13.33 1.31 -3.26
C ILE A 45 13.43 0.64 -4.63
N VAL A 46 12.28 0.43 -5.26
CA VAL A 46 12.16 -0.09 -6.63
C VAL A 46 12.11 1.06 -7.62
N ASP A 47 11.50 2.18 -7.22
CA ASP A 47 11.43 3.39 -8.04
C ASP A 47 11.23 4.61 -7.14
N SER A 48 11.65 5.77 -7.61
CA SER A 48 11.44 7.05 -6.92
C SER A 48 11.29 8.21 -7.88
N TRP A 49 10.41 9.15 -7.52
CA TRP A 49 10.26 10.40 -8.27
C TRP A 49 9.78 11.53 -7.36
N LEU A 50 9.99 12.76 -7.83
CA LEU A 50 9.44 13.97 -7.23
C LEU A 50 8.20 14.41 -8.00
N GLU A 51 7.11 14.67 -7.29
CA GLU A 51 5.94 15.32 -7.84
C GLU A 51 5.96 16.83 -7.57
N GLY A 52 5.68 17.61 -8.61
CA GLY A 52 5.72 19.07 -8.62
C GLY A 52 6.82 19.61 -9.51
N CYS A 53 7.28 20.82 -9.21
CA CYS A 53 8.40 21.45 -9.91
C CYS A 53 9.72 21.00 -9.27
N LEU A 54 10.77 20.71 -10.05
CA LEU A 54 12.09 20.35 -9.51
C LEU A 54 12.66 21.41 -8.55
N THR A 55 12.34 22.69 -8.75
CA THR A 55 12.79 23.78 -7.86
C THR A 55 11.94 23.94 -6.60
N ALA A 56 10.79 23.29 -6.54
CA ALA A 56 9.87 23.31 -5.41
C ALA A 56 9.05 22.01 -5.38
N PRO A 57 9.71 20.85 -5.11
CA PRO A 57 9.02 19.58 -5.08
C PRO A 57 7.99 19.61 -3.97
N ARG A 58 6.77 19.17 -4.28
CA ARG A 58 5.67 19.16 -3.30
C ARG A 58 5.63 17.85 -2.55
N ARG A 59 6.11 16.78 -3.18
CA ARG A 59 5.99 15.42 -2.68
C ARG A 59 7.08 14.55 -3.28
N LEU A 60 7.71 13.77 -2.43
CA LEU A 60 8.54 12.64 -2.81
C LEU A 60 7.66 11.39 -2.83
N VAL A 61 7.77 10.59 -3.88
CA VAL A 61 7.07 9.32 -3.99
C VAL A 61 8.08 8.20 -4.16
N LEU A 62 7.93 7.14 -3.36
CA LEU A 62 8.75 5.94 -3.40
C LEU A 62 7.86 4.73 -3.66
N GLN A 63 8.29 3.87 -4.57
CA GLN A 63 7.78 2.52 -4.69
C GLN A 63 8.72 1.57 -3.95
N VAL A 64 8.21 0.85 -2.95
CA VAL A 64 9.02 0.07 -2.01
C VAL A 64 8.61 -1.40 -2.05
N ALA A 65 9.57 -2.27 -2.34
CA ALA A 65 9.41 -3.71 -2.20
C ALA A 65 9.66 -4.12 -0.74
N PRO A 66 8.69 -4.73 -0.06
CA PRO A 66 8.84 -5.08 1.35
C PRO A 66 9.93 -6.13 1.57
N ARG A 67 10.58 -6.08 2.73
CA ARG A 67 11.67 -7.03 3.07
C ARG A 67 11.24 -8.48 3.09
N ASN A 68 9.98 -8.75 3.42
CA ASN A 68 9.42 -10.08 3.20
C ASN A 68 9.07 -10.22 1.70
N ARG A 69 9.88 -10.99 0.97
CA ARG A 69 9.84 -11.19 -0.51
C ARG A 69 8.47 -11.50 -1.17
N TRP A 70 7.37 -11.61 -0.42
CA TRP A 70 6.06 -12.09 -0.87
C TRP A 70 4.92 -11.08 -0.60
N GLY A 71 5.22 -9.79 -0.47
CA GLY A 71 4.24 -8.73 -0.26
C GLY A 71 3.99 -7.84 -1.49
N PRO A 72 2.85 -7.14 -1.55
CA PRO A 72 2.63 -6.11 -2.56
C PRO A 72 3.65 -4.97 -2.40
N LEU A 73 3.92 -4.25 -3.49
CA LEU A 73 4.71 -3.03 -3.45
C LEU A 73 3.95 -1.95 -2.68
N TRP A 74 4.67 -1.23 -1.83
CA TRP A 74 4.15 -0.09 -1.10
C TRP A 74 4.41 1.19 -1.87
N ILE A 75 3.41 2.07 -1.94
CA ILE A 75 3.61 3.45 -2.35
C ILE A 75 3.74 4.28 -1.09
N VAL A 76 4.88 4.97 -0.95
CA VAL A 76 5.17 5.85 0.17
C VAL A 76 5.28 7.27 -0.35
N GLU A 77 4.44 8.16 0.15
CA GLU A 77 4.50 9.58 -0.10
C GLU A 77 5.12 10.29 1.08
N ALA A 78 6.09 11.16 0.84
CA ALA A 78 6.73 11.95 1.88
C ALA A 78 6.81 13.43 1.47
N SER A 79 6.71 14.33 2.44
CA SER A 79 7.15 15.71 2.23
C SER A 79 8.67 15.70 1.99
N PRO A 80 9.20 16.44 0.99
CA PRO A 80 10.64 16.60 0.82
C PRO A 80 11.35 17.14 2.06
N SER A 81 10.64 17.86 2.93
CA SER A 81 11.18 18.34 4.21
C SER A 81 11.51 17.21 5.20
N LEU A 82 11.00 15.99 5.01
CA LEU A 82 11.36 14.82 5.82
C LEU A 82 12.73 14.26 5.43
N VAL A 83 13.20 14.57 4.22
CA VAL A 83 14.53 14.21 3.73
C VAL A 83 15.53 15.23 4.24
N SER A 84 16.25 14.88 5.31
CA SER A 84 17.25 15.78 5.91
C SER A 84 18.52 15.91 5.05
N ASP A 85 18.82 14.91 4.23
CA ASP A 85 19.98 14.87 3.34
C ASP A 85 19.60 15.40 1.94
N ARG A 86 20.05 16.59 1.58
CA ARG A 86 19.66 17.20 0.29
C ARG A 86 20.22 16.46 -0.91
N SER A 87 21.40 15.85 -0.80
CA SER A 87 21.93 15.03 -1.90
C SER A 87 21.03 13.82 -2.15
N TRP A 88 20.41 13.28 -1.10
CA TRP A 88 19.45 12.19 -1.27
C TRP A 88 18.21 12.62 -2.06
N LEU A 89 17.71 13.84 -1.86
CA LEU A 89 16.57 14.35 -2.63
C LEU A 89 16.90 14.50 -4.13
N GLU A 90 18.12 14.93 -4.43
CA GLU A 90 18.66 15.01 -5.79
C GLU A 90 18.78 13.60 -6.41
N ASP A 91 19.40 12.66 -5.68
CA ASP A 91 19.55 11.26 -6.10
C ASP A 91 18.19 10.58 -6.35
N LEU A 92 17.18 10.87 -5.53
CA LEU A 92 15.82 10.34 -5.68
C LEU A 92 15.12 10.89 -6.93
N GLY A 93 15.33 12.17 -7.24
CA GLY A 93 14.79 12.80 -8.44
C GLY A 93 15.38 12.20 -9.73
N GLU A 94 16.61 11.71 -9.66
CA GLU A 94 17.31 11.03 -10.74
C GLU A 94 17.17 9.49 -10.71
N ASN A 95 16.37 8.96 -9.77
CA ASN A 95 16.18 7.52 -9.53
C ASN A 95 17.48 6.74 -9.24
N LEU A 96 18.49 7.40 -8.68
CA LEU A 96 19.77 6.80 -8.30
C LEU A 96 19.68 5.98 -7.00
N CYS A 97 18.56 6.08 -6.28
CA CYS A 97 18.34 5.36 -5.03
C CYS A 97 17.78 3.95 -5.21
N HIS A 98 17.60 3.49 -6.45
CA HIS A 98 17.13 2.13 -6.73
C HIS A 98 17.96 1.07 -5.99
N GLY A 99 17.28 0.12 -5.36
CA GLY A 99 17.90 -0.95 -4.56
C GLY A 99 18.37 -0.52 -3.17
N SER A 100 18.27 0.76 -2.80
CA SER A 100 18.59 1.21 -1.45
C SER A 100 17.49 0.82 -0.47
N LEU A 101 17.86 0.49 0.77
CA LEU A 101 16.91 0.18 1.83
C LEU A 101 16.32 1.45 2.43
N VAL A 102 15.01 1.44 2.68
CA VAL A 102 14.28 2.54 3.29
C VAL A 102 13.36 2.03 4.40
N ASP A 103 13.31 2.79 5.49
CA ASP A 103 12.32 2.66 6.55
C ASP A 103 11.43 3.91 6.53
N ALA A 104 10.12 3.71 6.42
CA ALA A 104 9.12 4.76 6.49
C ALA A 104 8.08 4.44 7.56
N VAL A 105 7.66 5.46 8.30
CA VAL A 105 6.53 5.38 9.22
C VAL A 105 5.51 6.38 8.75
N GLY A 106 4.25 5.97 8.68
CA GLY A 106 3.19 6.86 8.20
C GLY A 106 1.81 6.27 8.34
N ARG A 107 0.82 6.96 7.80
CA ARG A 107 -0.57 6.50 7.81
C ARG A 107 -1.01 6.12 6.42
N THR A 108 -1.74 5.01 6.33
CA THR A 108 -2.39 4.65 5.07
C THR A 108 -3.56 5.59 4.80
N ASP A 109 -3.62 6.12 3.60
CA ASP A 109 -4.76 6.88 3.10
C ASP A 109 -5.89 5.94 2.61
N ARG A 110 -6.91 6.49 1.95
CA ARG A 110 -8.02 5.69 1.41
C ARG A 110 -7.64 4.90 0.16
N THR A 111 -6.50 5.19 -0.46
CA THR A 111 -6.01 4.55 -1.69
C THR A 111 -5.06 3.40 -1.41
N GLY A 112 -4.58 3.25 -0.17
CA GLY A 112 -3.57 2.26 0.19
C GLY A 112 -2.15 2.84 0.19
N THR A 113 -2.00 4.13 -0.08
CA THR A 113 -0.73 4.86 -0.06
C THR A 113 -0.35 5.23 1.35
N VAL A 114 0.91 5.04 1.71
CA VAL A 114 1.44 5.43 3.02
C VAL A 114 1.92 6.87 2.95
N VAL A 115 1.22 7.76 3.65
CA VAL A 115 1.65 9.13 3.86
C VAL A 115 2.63 9.15 5.02
N ALA A 116 3.91 9.24 4.71
CA ALA A 116 5.01 9.18 5.66
C ALA A 116 5.04 10.42 6.56
N THR A 117 5.17 10.17 7.86
CA THR A 117 5.51 11.16 8.89
C THR A 117 6.99 11.09 9.27
N SER A 118 7.64 9.97 8.96
CA SER A 118 9.08 9.76 9.09
C SER A 118 9.59 8.94 7.91
N LEU A 119 10.77 9.27 7.41
CA LEU A 119 11.40 8.60 6.30
C LEU A 119 12.92 8.56 6.51
N LYS A 120 13.52 7.37 6.40
CA LYS A 120 14.95 7.16 6.63
C LYS A 120 15.52 6.18 5.61
N LEU A 121 16.59 6.59 4.94
CA LEU A 121 17.44 5.67 4.19
C LEU A 121 18.29 4.84 5.16
N VAL A 122 18.25 3.52 5.00
CA VAL A 122 19.07 2.58 5.79
C VAL A 122 20.35 2.34 5.00
N ARG A 123 21.44 2.99 5.43
CA ARG A 123 22.80 2.79 4.92
C ARG A 123 23.49 1.66 5.68
#